data_AF-A0A8J4T3N1-F1
#
_entry.id   AF-A0A8J4T3N1-F1
#
_cell.length_a   1.000
_cell.length_b   1.000
_cell.length_c   1.000
_cell.angle_alpha   90.00
_cell.angle_beta   90.00
_cell.angle_gamma   90.00
#
_symmetry.space_group_name_H-M   'P 1'
#
loop_
_entity.id
_entity.type
_entity.pdbx_description
1 polymer ?
#
loop_
_entity_poly.entity_id
_entity_poly.type
_entity_poly.pdbx_seq_one_letter_code
_entity_poly.pdbx_strand_id
1 'polypeptide(L)'
;MNSCICFLIFHSSQSIRGDLRITLNVDGGVSRMQSLPVGVWLPDLHRATWQIPFSQPSDNVSSRAVSDSVTVCSGTVRAKFTLVNGPGRPQPVALQFVREDCLASGVRLAVEGINYKLSLCKQRIIGDRYICDPPNHSALLSLCPPSQSPAVGQQLSLASPPTTVPPRSGLP
;
A
#
# COMPACT_ATOMS: atom_id res chain seq x y z
N MET A 1 18.33 4.00 -26.64
CA MET A 1 17.23 3.77 -25.68
C MET A 1 17.56 4.56 -24.42
N ASN A 2 17.16 5.84 -24.35
CA ASN A 2 17.63 6.78 -23.31
C ASN A 2 16.47 7.24 -22.43
N SER A 3 15.54 6.34 -22.10
CA SER A 3 14.40 6.69 -21.28
C SER A 3 14.02 5.55 -20.34
N CYS A 4 13.63 5.92 -19.13
CA CYS A 4 13.08 5.01 -18.12
C CYS A 4 11.62 5.36 -17.85
N ILE A 5 10.79 4.34 -17.67
CA ILE A 5 9.36 4.51 -17.38
C ILE A 5 9.07 3.85 -16.03
N CYS A 6 8.33 4.56 -15.17
CA CYS A 6 7.87 4.08 -13.87
C CYS A 6 6.34 4.05 -13.87
N PHE A 7 5.77 2.96 -13.34
CA PHE A 7 4.34 2.79 -13.08
C PHE A 7 4.15 2.35 -11.63
N LEU A 8 3.35 3.09 -10.88
CA LEU A 8 2.98 2.76 -9.51
C LEU A 8 1.48 2.80 -9.37
N ILE A 9 0.91 1.72 -8.83
CA ILE A 9 -0.53 1.61 -8.56
C ILE A 9 -0.70 1.64 -7.05
N PHE A 10 -1.63 2.45 -6.57
CA PHE A 10 -1.99 2.50 -5.16
C PHE A 10 -3.51 2.37 -5.03
N HIS A 11 -3.94 1.70 -3.96
CA HIS A 11 -5.34 1.49 -3.65
C HIS A 11 -5.61 1.96 -2.22
N SER A 12 -6.57 2.87 -2.06
CA SER A 12 -7.13 3.22 -0.76
C SER A 12 -8.57 2.75 -0.70
N SER A 13 -8.92 2.01 0.35
CA SER A 13 -10.23 1.39 0.50
C SER A 13 -11.29 2.33 1.08
N GLN A 14 -10.95 3.55 1.51
CA GLN A 14 -11.92 4.49 2.10
C GLN A 14 -11.62 5.95 1.76
N SER A 15 -12.68 6.73 1.58
CA SER A 15 -12.65 8.20 1.42
C SER A 15 -12.38 8.85 2.77
N ILE A 16 -11.12 9.19 3.03
CA ILE A 16 -10.66 9.78 4.29
C ILE A 16 -9.60 10.84 3.98
N ARG A 17 -9.54 11.88 4.81
CA ARG A 17 -8.55 12.95 4.72
C ARG A 17 -7.12 12.46 4.95
N GLY A 18 -6.18 12.96 4.15
CA GLY A 18 -4.77 12.61 4.28
C GLY A 18 -3.93 13.01 3.08
N ASP A 19 -2.71 12.50 3.02
CA ASP A 19 -1.82 12.65 1.87
C ASP A 19 -0.90 11.44 1.69
N LEU A 20 -0.49 11.20 0.45
CA LEU A 20 0.52 10.23 0.06
C LEU A 20 1.65 10.94 -0.67
N ARG A 21 2.84 10.81 -0.12
CA ARG A 21 4.09 11.25 -0.73
C ARG A 21 4.81 10.05 -1.33
N ILE A 22 5.20 10.19 -2.59
CA ILE A 22 5.98 9.19 -3.32
C ILE A 22 7.30 9.82 -3.71
N THR A 23 8.39 9.10 -3.52
CA THR A 23 9.75 9.53 -3.86
C THR A 23 10.48 8.43 -4.62
N LEU A 24 11.14 8.80 -5.70
CA LEU A 24 11.92 7.90 -6.55
C LEU A 24 13.23 8.57 -6.92
N ASN A 25 14.34 7.89 -6.70
CA ASN A 25 15.65 8.34 -7.19
C ASN A 25 15.85 7.84 -8.63
N VAL A 26 16.47 8.66 -9.47
CA VAL A 26 16.70 8.33 -10.89
C VAL A 26 18.13 8.71 -11.28
N ASP A 27 18.90 7.70 -11.69
CA ASP A 27 20.27 7.86 -12.17
C ASP A 27 20.32 8.15 -13.68
N GLY A 28 21.52 8.46 -14.19
CA GLY A 28 21.76 8.59 -15.63
C GLY A 28 21.56 9.99 -16.20
N GLY A 29 21.52 11.02 -15.34
CA GLY A 29 21.41 12.43 -15.74
C GLY A 29 20.08 12.72 -16.43
N VAL A 30 19.02 12.96 -15.65
CA VAL A 30 17.69 13.28 -16.19
C VAL A 30 17.72 14.65 -16.88
N SER A 31 17.47 14.67 -18.19
CA SER A 31 17.28 15.90 -18.97
C SER A 31 15.82 16.35 -18.99
N ARG A 32 14.88 15.41 -18.89
CA ARG A 32 13.44 15.71 -18.90
C ARG A 32 12.64 14.70 -18.08
N MET A 33 11.67 15.17 -17.31
CA MET A 33 10.66 14.37 -16.65
C MET A 33 9.28 14.71 -17.20
N GLN A 34 8.47 13.69 -17.48
CA GLN A 34 7.04 13.81 -17.79
C GLN A 34 6.29 12.84 -16.87
N SER A 35 5.29 13.30 -16.13
CA SER A 35 4.53 12.42 -15.24
C SER A 35 3.05 12.77 -15.13
N LEU A 36 2.26 11.75 -14.79
CA LEU A 36 0.85 11.83 -14.45
C LEU A 36 0.59 11.01 -13.17
N PRO A 37 0.13 11.62 -12.05
CA PRO A 37 -0.05 13.06 -11.85
C PRO A 37 1.27 13.82 -11.99
N VAL A 38 1.18 15.15 -12.08
CA VAL A 38 2.35 16.02 -12.19
C VAL A 38 3.20 15.88 -10.92
N GLY A 39 4.48 15.56 -11.11
CA GLY A 39 5.47 15.45 -10.04
C GLY A 39 6.56 16.49 -10.19
N VAL A 40 7.34 16.65 -9.14
CA VAL A 40 8.46 17.59 -9.07
C VAL A 40 9.77 16.81 -9.22
N TRP A 41 10.60 17.20 -10.18
CA TRP A 41 11.98 16.74 -10.31
C TRP A 41 12.90 17.65 -9.50
N LEU A 42 13.72 17.07 -8.62
CA LEU A 42 14.72 17.75 -7.83
C LEU A 42 16.11 17.34 -8.35
N PRO A 43 16.74 18.16 -9.22
CA PRO A 43 17.98 17.79 -9.90
C PRO A 43 19.15 17.60 -8.92
N ASP A 44 19.24 18.44 -7.88
CA ASP A 44 20.33 18.38 -6.88
C ASP A 44 20.36 17.07 -6.10
N LEU A 45 19.20 16.40 -5.99
CA LEU A 45 19.03 15.16 -5.25
C LEU A 45 18.81 13.95 -6.16
N HIS A 46 18.83 14.15 -7.48
CA HIS A 46 18.46 13.14 -8.48
C HIS A 46 17.15 12.43 -8.14
N ARG A 47 16.13 13.20 -7.71
CA ARG A 47 14.92 12.65 -7.10
C ARG A 47 13.65 13.24 -7.68
N ALA A 48 12.71 12.37 -8.05
CA ALA A 48 11.33 12.72 -8.37
C ALA A 48 10.45 12.59 -7.12
N THR A 49 9.52 13.51 -6.93
CA THR A 49 8.54 13.48 -5.84
C THR A 49 7.12 13.74 -6.35
N TRP A 50 6.15 13.01 -5.83
CA TRP A 50 4.73 13.27 -6.01
C TRP A 50 4.06 13.40 -4.65
N GLN A 51 3.10 14.32 -4.53
CA GLN A 51 2.24 14.44 -3.37
C GLN A 51 0.79 14.34 -3.84
N ILE A 52 0.07 13.37 -3.28
CA ILE A 52 -1.29 13.00 -3.68
C ILE A 52 -2.17 13.26 -2.47
N PRO A 53 -2.96 14.36 -2.45
CA PRO A 53 -3.89 14.60 -1.37
C PRO A 53 -5.05 13.60 -1.45
N PHE A 54 -5.43 13.08 -0.30
CA PHE A 54 -6.66 12.34 -0.10
C PHE A 54 -7.67 13.34 0.49
N SER A 55 -8.46 13.99 -0.35
CA SER A 55 -9.56 14.84 0.09
C SER A 55 -10.88 14.26 -0.40
N GLN A 56 -11.93 14.41 0.42
CA GLN A 56 -13.29 14.14 -0.02
C GLN A 56 -13.59 14.99 -1.26
N PRO A 57 -14.27 14.48 -2.29
CA PRO A 57 -14.80 15.34 -3.33
C PRO A 57 -15.77 16.32 -2.64
N SER A 58 -15.35 17.58 -2.51
CA SER A 58 -16.27 18.64 -2.14
C SER A 58 -17.32 18.74 -3.23
N ASP A 59 -18.60 18.72 -2.86
CA ASP A 59 -19.77 18.92 -3.74
C ASP A 59 -19.78 20.34 -4.37
N ASN A 60 -18.76 20.67 -5.15
CA ASN A 60 -18.59 21.94 -5.86
C ASN A 60 -17.76 21.76 -7.13
N VAL A 61 -18.20 20.88 -8.04
CA VAL A 61 -17.80 20.96 -9.45
C VAL A 61 -19.07 20.96 -10.30
N SER A 62 -19.62 22.16 -10.45
CA SER A 62 -20.55 22.49 -11.52
C SER A 62 -19.82 22.32 -12.86
N SER A 63 -20.37 21.45 -13.70
CA SER A 63 -20.14 21.34 -15.15
C SER A 63 -18.69 21.26 -15.64
N ARG A 64 -18.18 20.03 -15.81
CA ARG A 64 -17.71 19.47 -17.10
C ARG A 64 -17.16 18.06 -16.90
N ALA A 65 -17.66 17.14 -17.74
CA ALA A 65 -17.29 15.73 -17.87
C ALA A 65 -17.79 14.78 -16.76
N VAL A 66 -19.08 14.44 -16.86
CA VAL A 66 -19.60 13.15 -16.36
C VAL A 66 -19.20 12.08 -17.37
N SER A 67 -18.13 11.35 -17.06
CA SER A 67 -17.92 9.99 -17.51
C SER A 67 -17.02 9.34 -16.46
N ASP A 68 -17.56 8.32 -15.79
CA ASP A 68 -16.96 7.61 -14.65
C ASP A 68 -16.70 8.46 -13.40
N SER A 69 -17.77 8.64 -12.61
CA SER A 69 -17.71 8.95 -11.19
C SER A 69 -17.03 7.80 -10.43
N VAL A 70 -15.75 7.58 -10.68
CA VAL A 70 -14.89 6.83 -9.78
C VAL A 70 -14.62 7.77 -8.62
N THR A 71 -15.10 7.38 -7.44
CA THR A 71 -14.49 7.77 -6.18
C THR A 71 -13.03 7.28 -6.24
N VAL A 72 -12.11 8.06 -6.85
CA VAL A 72 -10.74 7.60 -7.13
C VAL A 72 -9.94 7.62 -5.84
N CYS A 73 -10.22 6.67 -4.96
CA CYS A 73 -9.35 6.31 -3.84
C CYS A 73 -8.19 5.40 -4.32
N SER A 74 -8.18 5.03 -5.60
CA SER A 74 -7.17 4.17 -6.23
C SER A 74 -6.65 4.82 -7.50
N GLY A 75 -5.34 5.09 -7.57
CA GLY A 75 -4.75 5.84 -8.67
C GLY A 75 -3.48 5.21 -9.20
N THR A 76 -2.92 5.83 -10.23
CA THR A 76 -1.66 5.41 -10.83
C THR A 76 -0.74 6.61 -11.00
N VAL A 77 0.51 6.48 -10.54
CA VAL A 77 1.60 7.39 -10.91
C VAL A 77 2.37 6.78 -12.07
N ARG A 78 2.46 7.54 -13.16
CA ARG A 78 3.23 7.18 -14.35
C ARG A 78 4.23 8.27 -14.62
N ALA A 79 5.48 7.89 -14.85
CA ALA A 79 6.53 8.85 -15.14
C ALA A 79 7.47 8.33 -16.23
N LYS A 80 7.89 9.22 -17.12
CA LYS A 80 8.93 9.01 -18.13
C LYS A 80 10.07 9.98 -17.89
N PHE A 81 11.27 9.44 -17.76
CA PHE A 81 12.51 10.19 -17.62
C PHE A 81 13.31 10.06 -18.91
N THR A 82 13.72 11.18 -19.50
CA THR A 82 14.72 11.21 -20.57
C THR A 82 16.08 11.39 -19.93
N LEU A 83 17.01 10.49 -20.26
CA LEU A 83 18.34 10.42 -19.66
C LEU A 83 19.40 10.86 -20.67
N VAL A 84 20.43 11.54 -20.18
CA VAL A 84 21.62 11.88 -20.96
C VAL A 84 22.54 10.65 -21.05
N ASN A 85 22.77 9.99 -19.92
CA ASN A 85 23.65 8.83 -19.77
C ASN A 85 22.81 7.57 -19.52
N GLY A 86 22.06 7.14 -20.54
CA GLY A 86 21.26 5.92 -20.48
C GLY A 86 22.07 4.63 -20.71
N PRO A 87 21.49 3.45 -20.40
CA PRO A 87 20.18 3.22 -19.80
C PRO A 87 20.17 3.46 -18.28
N GLY A 88 19.05 3.93 -17.73
CA GLY A 88 18.90 4.10 -16.29
C GLY A 88 18.68 2.77 -15.57
N ARG A 89 19.03 2.73 -14.28
CA ARG A 89 18.83 1.57 -13.41
C ARG A 89 17.46 1.65 -12.73
N PRO A 90 16.68 0.56 -12.66
CA PRO A 90 15.50 0.52 -11.81
C PRO A 90 15.88 0.78 -10.36
N GLN A 91 15.22 1.73 -9.71
CA GLN A 91 15.50 2.12 -8.32
C GLN A 91 14.27 1.86 -7.44
N PRO A 92 14.46 1.56 -6.14
CA PRO A 92 13.36 1.44 -5.20
C PRO A 92 12.56 2.74 -5.08
N VAL A 93 11.26 2.60 -4.88
CA VAL A 93 10.34 3.71 -4.62
C VAL A 93 10.05 3.77 -3.13
N ALA A 94 10.13 4.95 -2.54
CA ALA A 94 9.75 5.17 -1.14
C ALA A 94 8.43 5.96 -1.04
N LEU A 95 7.54 5.50 -0.17
CA LEU A 95 6.22 6.04 0.08
C LEU A 95 6.11 6.46 1.55
N GLN A 96 5.48 7.60 1.78
CA GLN A 96 5.08 8.09 3.10
C GLN A 96 3.63 8.53 3.01
N PHE A 97 2.82 8.26 4.03
CA PHE A 97 1.42 8.69 4.00
C PHE A 97 0.91 9.06 5.38
N VAL A 98 -0.08 9.93 5.40
CA VAL A 98 -0.89 10.20 6.58
C VAL A 98 -2.34 9.93 6.22
N ARG A 99 -3.05 9.22 7.09
CA ARG A 99 -4.50 9.09 7.03
C ARG A 99 -5.09 9.51 8.36
N GLU A 100 -6.00 10.46 8.33
CA GLU A 100 -6.74 10.91 9.51
C GLU A 100 -7.90 9.94 9.82
N ASP A 101 -8.57 10.13 10.96
CA ASP A 101 -9.80 9.45 11.36
C ASP A 101 -9.82 7.92 11.20
N CYS A 102 -8.66 7.28 11.35
CA CYS A 102 -8.54 5.83 11.22
C CYS A 102 -7.44 5.23 12.10
N LEU A 103 -7.58 3.93 12.38
CA LEU A 103 -6.56 3.10 13.00
C LEU A 103 -6.42 1.80 12.21
N ALA A 104 -5.17 1.33 12.04
CA ALA A 104 -4.90 0.07 11.33
C ALA A 104 -5.48 -1.15 12.05
N SER A 105 -5.56 -1.06 13.39
CA SER A 105 -6.10 -2.13 14.24
C SER A 105 -7.63 -2.16 14.30
N GLY A 106 -8.32 -1.13 13.80
CA GLY A 106 -9.78 -0.99 13.95
C GLY A 106 -10.26 -0.75 15.39
N VAL A 107 -9.34 -0.52 16.34
CA VAL A 107 -9.66 -0.30 17.75
C VAL A 107 -10.53 0.95 17.93
N ARG A 108 -11.51 0.87 18.83
CA ARG A 108 -12.35 2.01 19.23
C ARG A 108 -12.17 2.27 20.71
N LEU A 109 -11.97 3.54 21.06
CA LEU A 109 -11.89 3.98 22.45
C LEU A 109 -13.30 4.32 22.94
N ALA A 110 -13.68 3.76 24.07
CA ALA A 110 -14.92 4.08 24.78
C ALA A 110 -14.59 4.38 26.24
N VAL A 111 -15.39 5.24 26.86
CA VAL A 111 -15.28 5.59 28.27
C VAL A 111 -16.50 5.05 28.99
N GLU A 112 -16.29 4.35 30.09
CA GLU A 112 -17.34 3.82 30.95
C GLU A 112 -17.34 4.58 32.28
N GLY A 113 -18.51 5.11 32.68
CA GLY A 113 -18.66 5.89 33.92
C GLY A 113 -19.60 7.08 33.75
N ILE A 114 -20.37 7.37 34.80
CA ILE A 114 -21.52 8.29 34.75
C ILE A 114 -21.08 9.76 34.62
N ASN A 115 -19.84 10.08 35.02
CA ASN A 115 -19.32 11.45 35.07
C ASN A 115 -18.16 11.71 34.09
N TYR A 116 -17.85 10.77 33.20
CA TYR A 116 -16.78 10.93 32.22
C TYR A 116 -17.36 10.90 30.80
N LYS A 117 -16.91 11.84 29.97
CA LYS A 117 -17.27 11.90 28.55
C LYS A 117 -16.01 12.01 27.71
N LEU A 118 -15.89 11.14 26.71
CA LEU A 118 -14.90 11.30 25.66
C LEU A 118 -15.30 12.49 24.78
N SER A 119 -14.62 13.62 24.96
CA SER A 119 -14.94 14.86 24.22
C SER A 119 -14.30 14.90 22.84
N LEU A 120 -13.13 14.28 22.70
CA LEU A 120 -12.40 14.18 21.44
C LEU A 120 -11.63 12.86 21.40
N CYS A 121 -11.75 12.16 20.28
CA CYS A 121 -10.90 11.02 19.94
C CYS A 121 -10.21 11.34 18.62
N LYS A 122 -8.90 11.61 18.65
CA LYS A 122 -8.12 11.85 17.44
C LYS A 122 -7.40 10.57 17.05
N GLN A 123 -7.77 10.01 15.91
CA GLN A 123 -7.17 8.80 15.36
C GLN A 123 -6.48 9.13 14.04
N ARG A 124 -5.28 8.59 13.82
CA ARG A 124 -4.57 8.72 12.55
C ARG A 124 -3.57 7.59 12.39
N ILE A 125 -3.30 7.24 11.14
CA ILE A 125 -2.19 6.37 10.75
C ILE A 125 -1.16 7.24 10.03
N ILE A 126 0.11 7.06 10.38
CA ILE A 126 1.24 7.69 9.69
C ILE A 126 2.17 6.57 9.25
N GLY A 127 2.35 6.43 7.94
CA GLY A 127 3.38 5.60 7.36
C GLY A 127 4.62 6.44 7.07
N ASP A 128 5.72 6.18 7.77
CA ASP A 128 6.97 6.95 7.66
C ASP A 128 7.83 6.49 6.47
N ARG A 129 7.89 5.19 6.20
CA ARG A 129 8.74 4.59 5.17
C ARG A 129 8.21 3.23 4.72
N TYR A 130 7.57 3.23 3.57
CA TYR A 130 7.25 2.01 2.81
C TYR A 130 8.09 1.98 1.55
N ILE A 131 8.73 0.85 1.25
CA ILE A 131 9.63 0.72 0.09
C ILE A 131 9.07 -0.32 -0.86
N CYS A 132 9.01 0.01 -2.13
CA CYS A 132 8.68 -0.93 -3.20
C CYS A 132 9.94 -1.14 -4.05
N ASP A 133 10.45 -2.36 -4.04
CA ASP A 133 11.58 -2.73 -4.88
C ASP A 133 11.18 -2.75 -6.36
N PRO A 134 12.11 -2.40 -7.27
CA PRO A 134 11.84 -2.50 -8.69
C PRO A 134 11.66 -3.96 -9.11
N PRO A 135 10.80 -4.24 -10.12
CA PRO A 135 10.66 -5.59 -10.64
C PRO A 135 12.00 -6.06 -11.22
N ASN A 136 12.54 -7.14 -10.65
CA ASN A 136 13.72 -7.80 -11.20
C ASN A 136 13.34 -8.51 -12.51
N HIS A 137 13.99 -8.16 -13.62
CA HIS A 137 13.81 -8.84 -14.91
C HIS A 137 14.23 -10.33 -14.91
N SER A 138 14.70 -10.86 -13.78
CA SER A 138 15.14 -12.25 -13.59
C SER A 138 14.13 -13.16 -12.86
N ALA A 139 12.93 -12.69 -12.54
CA ALA A 139 11.89 -13.53 -11.96
C ALA A 139 10.63 -13.52 -12.82
N LEU A 140 10.58 -14.42 -13.81
CA LEU A 140 9.30 -14.99 -14.20
C LEU A 140 8.68 -15.57 -12.93
N LEU A 141 7.61 -14.93 -12.45
CA LEU A 141 6.58 -15.55 -11.62
C LEU A 141 7.09 -16.49 -10.52
N SER A 142 7.49 -15.94 -9.37
CA SER A 142 7.22 -16.64 -8.12
C SER A 142 6.29 -15.76 -7.28
N LEU A 143 5.05 -15.64 -7.75
CA LEU A 143 3.96 -15.77 -6.79
C LEU A 143 4.18 -17.15 -6.15
N CYS A 144 4.08 -17.22 -4.82
CA CYS A 144 4.31 -18.39 -4.00
C CYS A 144 4.05 -19.71 -4.76
N PRO A 145 4.91 -20.75 -4.62
CA PRO A 145 4.58 -22.05 -5.20
C PRO A 145 3.13 -22.39 -4.79
N PRO A 146 2.26 -22.83 -5.72
CA PRO A 146 0.95 -23.30 -5.31
C PRO A 146 1.22 -24.33 -4.22
N SER A 147 0.65 -24.10 -3.04
CA SER A 147 0.61 -25.11 -1.99
C SER A 147 0.13 -26.37 -2.70
N GLN A 148 1.01 -27.35 -2.87
CA GLN A 148 0.61 -28.64 -3.38
C GLN A 148 -0.43 -29.16 -2.40
N SER A 149 -1.69 -29.06 -2.79
CA SER A 149 -2.74 -29.89 -2.23
C SER A 149 -2.22 -31.33 -2.32
N PRO A 150 -2.10 -32.07 -1.20
CA PRO A 150 -1.61 -33.43 -1.26
C PRO A 150 -2.50 -34.23 -2.20
N ALA A 151 -1.88 -34.82 -3.22
CA ALA A 151 -2.54 -35.74 -4.12
C ALA A 151 -3.13 -36.89 -3.29
N VAL A 152 -4.43 -37.10 -3.44
CA VAL A 152 -5.13 -38.31 -3.05
C VAL A 152 -4.37 -39.51 -3.61
N GLY A 153 -3.88 -40.39 -2.73
CA GLY A 153 -3.30 -41.66 -3.18
C GLY A 153 -2.22 -42.29 -2.32
N GLN A 154 -2.14 -42.05 -1.00
CA GLN A 154 -1.48 -43.00 -0.10
C GLN A 154 -2.31 -43.18 1.17
N GLN A 155 -2.83 -44.40 1.33
CA GLN A 155 -3.59 -44.85 2.47
C GLN A 155 -2.67 -44.91 3.70
N LEU A 156 -2.75 -43.90 4.56
CA LEU A 156 -2.27 -43.97 5.94
C LEU A 156 -3.49 -44.19 6.82
N SER A 157 -3.57 -45.37 7.42
CA SER A 157 -4.61 -45.78 8.36
C SER A 157 -4.75 -44.77 9.49
N LEU A 158 -5.92 -44.14 9.62
CA LEU A 158 -6.29 -43.37 10.81
C LEU A 158 -6.34 -44.32 12.00
N ALA A 159 -5.46 -44.12 12.98
CA ALA A 159 -5.66 -44.65 14.31
C ALA A 159 -6.77 -43.83 14.99
N SER A 160 -7.84 -44.51 15.40
CA SER A 160 -8.93 -43.92 16.17
C SER A 160 -8.41 -43.34 17.50
N PRO A 161 -8.98 -42.22 17.99
CA PRO A 161 -8.60 -41.67 19.29
C PRO A 161 -8.96 -42.65 20.42
N PRO A 162 -8.12 -42.79 21.46
CA PRO A 162 -8.44 -43.62 22.61
C PRO A 162 -9.59 -43.00 23.42
N THR A 163 -10.75 -43.63 23.35
CA THR A 163 -11.87 -43.38 24.28
C THR A 163 -11.57 -44.08 25.61
N THR A 164 -10.84 -43.44 26.51
CA THR A 164 -10.85 -43.86 27.92
C THR A 164 -10.64 -42.65 28.82
N VAL A 165 -11.72 -42.21 29.46
CA VAL A 165 -11.71 -41.25 30.56
C VAL A 165 -11.16 -41.96 31.80
N PRO A 166 -10.10 -41.45 32.46
CA PRO A 166 -9.63 -42.04 33.70
C PRO A 166 -10.63 -41.78 34.85
N PRO A 167 -10.89 -42.75 35.74
CA PRO A 167 -11.76 -42.53 36.88
C PRO A 167 -11.12 -41.56 37.87
N ARG A 168 -11.94 -40.62 38.36
CA ARG A 168 -11.59 -39.63 39.39
C ARG A 168 -11.28 -40.35 40.70
N SER A 169 -10.01 -40.50 41.04
CA SER A 169 -9.60 -40.94 42.37
C SER A 169 -9.93 -39.86 43.39
N GLY A 170 -10.65 -40.26 44.45
CA GLY A 170 -10.94 -39.41 45.59
C GLY A 170 -9.66 -38.91 46.25
N LEU A 171 -9.70 -37.67 46.71
CA LEU A 171 -8.74 -37.15 47.68
C LEU A 171 -9.25 -37.48 49.09
N PRO A 172 -8.34 -37.74 50.04
CA PRO A 172 -8.67 -38.03 51.45
C PRO A 172 -9.25 -36.81 52.17
#